data_AF-A0A3M9NIF9-F1
#
_entry.id   AF-A0A3M9NIF9-F1
#
_cell.length_a   1.000
_cell.length_b   1.000
_cell.length_c   1.000
_cell.angle_alpha   90.00
_cell.angle_beta   90.00
_cell.angle_gamma   90.00
#
_symmetry.space_group_name_H-M   'P 1'
#
loop_
_entity.id
_entity.type
_entity.pdbx_description
1 polymer ?
#
loop_
_entity_poly.entity_id
_entity_poly.type
_entity_poly.pdbx_seq_one_letter_code
_entity_poly.pdbx_strand_id
1 'polypeptide(L)'
;MADNIENHIINLQAKLQLLLKKHALLNKEIEQFRKENVDITSKIKSLHERNQQLEMQVAILKTSAGQLEGNEKTDFEKTINRYIRSLDKCIGVLNK
;
A
#
# COMPACT_ATOMS: atom_id res chain seq x y z
N MET A 1 -18.94 -45.65 -35.12
CA MET A 1 -17.64 -45.36 -34.46
C MET A 1 -17.23 -43.89 -34.66
N ALA A 2 -17.38 -43.32 -35.86
CA ALA A 2 -17.10 -41.90 -36.14
C ALA A 2 -17.93 -40.92 -35.27
N ASP A 3 -19.24 -41.16 -35.10
CA ASP A 3 -20.13 -40.29 -34.29
C ASP A 3 -19.69 -40.14 -32.83
N ASN A 4 -19.02 -41.14 -32.26
CA ASN A 4 -18.58 -41.09 -30.87
C ASN A 4 -17.39 -40.13 -30.71
N ILE A 5 -16.49 -40.11 -31.69
CA ILE A 5 -15.32 -39.21 -31.70
C ILE A 5 -15.78 -37.77 -31.91
N GLU A 6 -16.71 -37.54 -32.84
CA GLU A 6 -17.25 -36.21 -33.12
C GLU A 6 -17.96 -35.61 -31.91
N ASN A 7 -18.79 -36.39 -31.22
CA ASN A 7 -19.43 -35.98 -29.97
C ASN A 7 -18.41 -35.67 -28.85
N HIS A 8 -17.32 -36.43 -28.75
CA HIS A 8 -16.24 -36.13 -27.80
C HIS A 8 -15.52 -34.82 -28.14
N ILE A 9 -15.28 -34.54 -29.42
CA ILE A 9 -14.66 -33.29 -29.88
C ILE A 9 -15.55 -32.09 -29.54
N ILE A 10 -16.86 -32.17 -29.80
CA ILE A 10 -17.82 -31.11 -29.47
C ILE A 10 -17.85 -30.84 -27.97
N ASN A 11 -17.90 -31.91 -27.16
CA ASN A 11 -17.90 -31.79 -25.70
C ASN A 11 -16.59 -31.18 -25.17
N LEU A 12 -15.45 -31.54 -25.75
CA LEU A 12 -14.16 -30.98 -25.40
C LEU A 12 -14.09 -29.48 -25.75
N GLN A 13 -14.57 -29.11 -26.93
CA GLN A 13 -14.60 -27.72 -27.38
C GLN A 13 -15.50 -26.85 -26.49
N ALA A 14 -16.66 -27.37 -26.06
CA ALA A 14 -17.54 -26.67 -25.12
C ALA A 14 -16.86 -26.43 -23.76
N LYS A 15 -16.16 -27.44 -23.23
CA LYS A 15 -15.39 -27.31 -21.99
C LYS A 15 -14.24 -26.31 -22.12
N LEU A 16 -13.54 -26.32 -23.25
CA LEU A 16 -12.46 -25.37 -23.53
C LEU A 16 -12.99 -23.93 -23.60
N GLN A 17 -14.10 -23.71 -24.31
CA GLN A 17 -14.74 -22.39 -24.38
C GLN A 17 -15.18 -21.89 -23.00
N LEU A 18 -15.76 -22.78 -22.16
CA LEU A 18 -16.12 -22.43 -20.79
C LEU A 18 -14.88 -22.05 -19.97
N LEU A 19 -13.80 -22.81 -20.09
CA LEU A 19 -12.54 -22.53 -19.39
C LEU A 19 -11.95 -21.18 -19.83
N LEU A 20 -11.93 -20.89 -21.13
CA LEU A 20 -11.45 -19.63 -21.67
C LEU A 20 -12.28 -18.44 -21.16
N LYS A 21 -13.61 -18.57 -21.10
CA LYS A 21 -14.49 -17.54 -20.52
C LYS A 21 -14.18 -17.30 -19.05
N LYS A 22 -14.05 -18.36 -18.26
CA LYS A 22 -13.69 -18.26 -16.83
C LYS A 22 -12.32 -17.60 -16.63
N HIS A 23 -11.33 -18.00 -17.42
CA HIS A 23 -9.99 -17.43 -17.37
C HIS A 23 -10.00 -15.93 -17.74
N ALA A 24 -10.76 -15.53 -18.76
CA ALA A 24 -10.89 -14.12 -19.14
C ALA A 24 -11.55 -13.28 -18.05
N LEU A 25 -12.58 -13.81 -17.36
CA LEU A 25 -13.22 -13.14 -16.22
C LEU A 25 -12.23 -13.01 -15.05
N LEU A 26 -11.54 -14.08 -14.70
CA LEU A 26 -10.59 -14.09 -13.58
C LEU A 26 -9.44 -13.09 -13.81
N ASN A 27 -8.93 -12.98 -15.04
CA ASN A 27 -7.91 -11.99 -15.37
C ASN A 27 -8.43 -10.56 -15.23
N LYS A 28 -9.68 -10.28 -15.59
CA LYS A 28 -10.28 -8.96 -15.37
C LYS A 28 -10.40 -8.64 -13.88
N GLU A 29 -10.83 -9.60 -13.07
CA GLU A 29 -10.92 -9.44 -11.61
C GLU A 29 -9.54 -9.20 -10.99
N ILE A 30 -8.51 -9.94 -11.40
CA ILE A 30 -7.13 -9.74 -10.95
C ILE A 30 -6.66 -8.31 -11.26
N GLU A 31 -6.88 -7.83 -12.49
CA GLU A 31 -6.50 -6.48 -12.88
C GLU A 31 -7.28 -5.41 -12.12
N GLN A 32 -8.56 -5.65 -11.82
CA GLN A 32 -9.35 -4.78 -10.97
C GLN A 32 -8.80 -4.73 -9.54
N PHE A 33 -8.59 -5.89 -8.90
CA PHE A 33 -8.07 -5.95 -7.54
C PHE A 33 -6.67 -5.36 -7.42
N ARG A 34 -5.82 -5.52 -8.44
CA ARG A 34 -4.51 -4.87 -8.48
C ARG A 34 -4.62 -3.35 -8.46
N LYS A 35 -5.53 -2.78 -9.26
CA LYS A 35 -5.78 -1.33 -9.27
C LYS A 35 -6.30 -0.83 -7.93
N GLU A 36 -7.28 -1.52 -7.35
CA GLU A 36 -7.84 -1.18 -6.04
C GLU A 36 -6.77 -1.25 -4.94
N ASN A 37 -5.91 -2.26 -4.97
CA ASN A 37 -4.82 -2.42 -4.00
C ASN A 37 -3.81 -1.27 -4.08
N VAL A 38 -3.44 -0.85 -5.30
CA VAL A 38 -2.56 0.32 -5.50
C VAL A 38 -3.21 1.60 -4.94
N ASP A 39 -4.49 1.83 -5.21
CA ASP A 39 -5.22 3.00 -4.71
C ASP A 39 -5.32 3.01 -3.17
N ILE A 40 -5.70 1.88 -2.57
CA ILE A 40 -5.77 1.71 -1.11
C ILE A 40 -4.39 1.93 -0.48
N THR A 41 -3.34 1.34 -1.05
CA THR A 41 -1.97 1.50 -0.53
C THR A 41 -1.52 2.96 -0.60
N SER A 42 -1.85 3.67 -1.68
CA SER A 42 -1.58 5.10 -1.82
C SER A 42 -2.31 5.94 -0.76
N LYS A 43 -3.60 5.67 -0.55
CA LYS A 43 -4.41 6.34 0.48
C LYS A 43 -3.88 6.08 1.89
N ILE A 44 -3.49 4.85 2.20
CA ILE A 44 -2.88 4.49 3.49
C ILE A 44 -1.60 5.30 3.72
N LYS A 45 -0.73 5.39 2.71
CA LYS A 45 0.50 6.20 2.80
C LYS A 45 0.18 7.68 3.07
N SER A 46 -0.72 8.27 2.31
CA SER A 46 -1.12 9.67 2.48
C SER A 46 -1.74 9.94 3.87
N LEU A 47 -2.60 9.04 4.35
CA LEU A 47 -3.18 9.13 5.69
C LEU A 47 -2.12 8.99 6.78
N HIS A 48 -1.14 8.10 6.59
CA HIS A 48 -0.04 7.93 7.53
C HIS A 48 0.85 9.18 7.60
N GLU A 49 1.21 9.77 6.46
CA GLU A 49 1.94 11.05 6.39
C GLU A 49 1.16 12.17 7.07
N ARG A 50 -0.15 12.26 6.82
CA ARG A 50 -1.00 13.26 7.46
C ARG A 50 -1.09 13.05 8.97
N ASN A 51 -1.16 11.80 9.42
CA ASN A 51 -1.20 11.46 10.83
C ASN A 51 0.12 11.88 11.52
N GLN A 52 1.28 11.54 10.94
CA GLN A 52 2.58 11.99 11.45
C GLN A 52 2.68 13.52 11.53
N GLN A 53 2.16 14.24 10.52
CA GLN A 53 2.12 15.70 10.56
C GLN A 53 1.26 16.22 11.72
N LEU A 54 0.09 15.61 11.95
CA LEU A 54 -0.81 15.99 13.04
C LEU A 54 -0.20 15.67 14.41
N GLU A 55 0.41 14.49 14.58
CA GLU A 55 1.14 14.11 15.80
C GLU A 55 2.24 15.13 16.11
N MET A 56 3.00 15.55 15.09
CA MET A 56 4.03 16.57 15.26
C MET A 56 3.44 17.94 15.62
N GLN A 57 2.35 18.37 14.98
CA GLN A 57 1.66 19.61 15.33
C GLN A 57 1.16 19.58 16.79
N VAL A 58 0.57 18.47 17.22
CA VAL A 58 0.12 18.28 18.61
C VAL A 58 1.31 18.35 19.57
N ALA A 59 2.43 17.70 19.26
CA ALA A 59 3.61 17.74 20.11
C ALA A 59 4.20 19.16 20.23
N ILE A 60 4.25 19.92 19.13
CA ILE A 60 4.68 21.33 19.14
C ILE A 60 3.73 22.16 20.03
N LEU A 61 2.41 21.99 19.90
CA LEU A 61 1.43 22.70 20.72
C LEU A 61 1.57 22.36 22.22
N LYS A 62 1.74 21.08 22.56
CA LYS A 62 1.99 20.63 23.94
C LYS A 62 3.29 21.21 24.51
N THR A 63 4.33 21.31 23.68
CA THR A 63 5.61 21.95 24.06
C THR A 63 5.40 23.43 24.35
N SER A 64 4.77 24.16 23.43
CA SER A 64 4.51 25.60 23.54
C SER A 64 3.58 25.96 24.71
N ALA A 65 2.68 25.05 25.08
CA ALA A 65 1.80 25.20 26.24
C ALA A 65 2.47 24.82 27.58
N GLY A 66 3.72 24.33 27.57
CA GLY A 66 4.43 23.88 28.76
C GLY A 66 3.89 22.58 29.37
N GLN A 67 3.15 21.77 28.58
CA GLN A 67 2.42 20.58 29.05
C GLN A 67 3.10 19.25 28.70
N LEU A 68 4.36 19.26 28.24
CA LEU A 68 5.10 18.02 27.96
C LEU A 68 5.65 17.42 29.26
N GLU A 69 4.92 16.45 29.81
CA GLU A 69 5.32 15.74 31.02
C GLU A 69 5.84 14.31 30.71
N GLY A 70 6.92 13.92 31.40
CA GLY A 70 7.41 12.53 31.45
C GLY A 70 7.72 11.88 30.10
N ASN A 71 7.04 10.75 29.83
CA ASN A 71 7.32 9.87 28.68
C ASN A 71 7.09 10.54 27.32
N GLU A 72 6.12 11.47 27.22
CA GLU A 72 5.82 12.17 25.96
C GLU A 72 6.99 13.04 25.50
N LYS A 73 7.72 13.67 26.45
CA LYS A 73 8.91 14.47 26.15
C LYS A 73 10.03 13.60 25.58
N THR A 74 10.27 12.43 26.17
CA THR A 74 11.32 11.52 25.70
C THR A 74 11.03 10.94 24.32
N ASP A 75 9.77 10.66 23.99
CA ASP A 75 9.41 10.15 22.66
C ASP A 75 9.44 11.26 21.59
N PHE A 76 9.12 12.50 21.98
CA PHE A 76 9.32 13.67 21.13
C PHE A 76 10.81 13.92 20.83
N GLU A 77 11.67 13.85 21.84
CA GLU A 77 13.13 13.98 21.66
C GLU A 77 13.70 12.87 20.75
N LYS A 78 13.23 11.61 20.88
CA LYS A 78 13.62 10.53 19.95
C LYS A 78 13.19 10.83 18.51
N THR A 79 12.01 11.41 18.34
CA THR A 79 11.46 11.77 17.02
C THR A 79 12.27 12.90 16.39
N ILE A 80 12.59 13.95 17.14
CA ILE A 80 13.50 15.03 16.70
C ILE A 80 14.86 14.46 16.31
N ASN A 81 15.47 13.61 17.16
CA ASN A 81 16.77 13.00 16.87
C ASN A 81 16.75 12.16 15.59
N ARG A 82 15.64 11.47 15.29
CA ARG A 82 15.48 10.73 14.04
C ARG A 82 15.43 11.67 12.83
N TYR A 83 14.70 12.78 12.93
CA TYR A 83 14.66 13.80 11.88
C TYR A 83 16.03 14.47 11.67
N ILE A 84 16.77 14.77 12.74
CA ILE A 84 18.14 15.32 12.65
C ILE A 84 19.05 14.34 11.89
N ARG A 85 19.05 13.04 12.23
CA ARG A 85 19.85 12.03 11.50
C ARG A 85 19.47 11.94 10.02
N SER A 86 18.19 12.07 9.69
CA SER A 86 17.74 12.09 8.29
C SER A 86 18.22 13.33 7.55
N LEU A 87 18.23 14.49 8.20
CA LEU A 87 18.80 15.72 7.65
C LEU A 87 20.31 15.60 7.44
N ASP A 88 21.06 15.10 8.42
CA ASP A 88 22.51 14.85 8.30
C ASP A 88 22.83 13.91 7.13
N LYS A 89 22.01 12.87 6.94
CA LYS A 89 22.18 11.93 5.83
C LYS A 89 21.90 12.60 4.47
N CYS A 90 20.87 13.43 4.36
CA CYS A 90 20.63 14.22 3.16
C CYS A 90 21.76 15.21 2.88
N ILE A 91 22.27 15.91 3.91
CA ILE A 91 23.41 16.83 3.80
C ILE A 91 24.66 16.09 3.32
N GLY A 92 24.94 14.89 3.86
CA GLY A 92 26.08 14.07 3.43
C GLY A 92 25.98 13.57 1.98
N VAL A 93 24.77 13.40 1.45
CA VAL A 93 24.55 13.08 0.02
C VAL A 93 24.71 14.30 -0.87
N LEU A 94 24.34 15.50 -0.39
CA LEU A 94 24.44 16.75 -1.14
C LEU A 94 25.85 17.38 -1.11
N ASN A 95 26.64 17.07 -0.09
CA ASN A 95 28.04 17.51 0.05
C ASN A 95 29.04 16.53 -0.59
N LYS A 96 28.56 15.60 -1.43
CA LYS A 96 29.35 14.70 -2.28
C LYS A 96 29.02 14.99 -3.74
#